data_AF-A0A9Q4TNH5-F1
#
_entry.id   AF-A0A9Q4TNH5-F1
#
_cell.length_a   1.000
_cell.length_b   1.000
_cell.length_c   1.000
_cell.angle_alpha   90.00
_cell.angle_beta   90.00
_cell.angle_gamma   90.00
#
_symmetry.space_group_name_H-M   'P 1'
#
loop_
_entity.id
_entity.type
_entity.pdbx_description
1 polymer ?
#
loop_
_entity_poly.entity_id
_entity_poly.type
_entity_poly.pdbx_seq_one_letter_code
_entity_poly.pdbx_strand_id
1 'polypeptide(L)'
;EKLNDNGKYISIDVGLDNFATVVNNIGLKPIIINGKGLKSINRYYNKKLSYYKEIAKRMNNLDYTNRMNRLTIKRNNKIIDFIHKASKKIID
;
A
#
# COMPACT_ATOMS: atom_id res chain seq x y z
N GLU A 1 16.25 29.40 -2.24
CA GLU A 1 17.03 29.61 -1.01
C GLU A 1 16.96 28.37 -0.13
N LYS A 2 18.01 28.09 0.66
CA LYS A 2 17.92 27.09 1.73
C LYS A 2 17.17 27.73 2.89
N LEU A 3 16.11 27.08 3.37
CA LEU A 3 15.44 27.48 4.60
C LEU A 3 16.40 27.26 5.78
N ASN A 4 16.40 28.20 6.74
CA ASN A 4 17.09 28.02 8.00
C ASN A 4 16.42 26.89 8.80
N ASP A 5 17.21 26.12 9.54
CA ASP A 5 16.68 25.09 10.41
C ASP A 5 15.79 25.72 11.50
N ASN A 6 14.57 25.20 11.62
CA ASN A 6 13.59 25.67 12.61
C ASN A 6 13.48 24.74 13.82
N GLY A 7 14.32 23.70 13.91
CA GLY A 7 14.36 22.75 15.03
C GLY A 7 13.15 21.82 15.11
N LYS A 8 12.31 21.75 14.07
CA LYS A 8 11.12 20.90 14.03
C LYS A 8 11.35 19.73 13.08
N TYR A 9 11.33 18.52 13.63
CA TYR A 9 11.62 17.29 12.88
C TYR A 9 10.47 16.31 12.99
N ILE A 10 10.23 15.60 11.89
CA ILE A 10 9.28 14.48 11.80
C ILE A 10 10.07 13.22 11.43
N SER A 11 9.78 12.12 12.11
CA SER A 11 10.27 10.78 11.74
C SER A 11 9.09 9.93 11.29
N ILE A 12 9.26 9.23 10.17
CA ILE A 12 8.26 8.35 9.58
C ILE A 12 8.86 6.94 9.49
N ASP A 13 8.23 5.99 10.18
CA ASP A 13 8.52 4.57 10.07
C ASP A 13 7.43 3.88 9.23
N VAL A 14 7.82 3.24 8.13
CA VAL A 14 6.88 2.58 7.21
C VAL A 14 6.91 1.07 7.38
N GLY A 15 5.74 0.45 7.44
CA GLY A 15 5.60 -0.98 7.74
C GLY A 15 4.42 -1.64 7.05
N LEU A 16 4.21 -2.93 7.34
CA LEU A 16 3.12 -3.72 6.76
C LEU A 16 1.82 -3.65 7.57
N ASP A 17 1.91 -3.80 8.89
CA ASP A 17 0.74 -3.76 9.79
C ASP A 17 0.48 -2.33 10.31
N ASN A 18 1.54 -1.60 10.66
CA ASN A 18 1.53 -0.15 10.81
C ASN A 18 2.11 0.43 9.52
N PHE A 19 1.24 0.81 8.58
CA PHE A 19 1.65 1.32 7.27
C PHE A 19 2.60 2.51 7.38
N ALA A 20 2.27 3.44 8.27
CA ALA A 20 3.13 4.54 8.63
C ALA A 20 2.92 4.90 10.10
N THR A 21 4.01 5.02 10.84
CA THR A 21 4.08 5.60 12.18
C THR A 21 4.79 6.94 12.05
N VAL A 22 4.13 8.03 12.41
CA VAL A 22 4.68 9.39 12.32
C VAL A 22 4.82 9.95 13.72
N VAL A 23 6.03 10.37 14.06
CA VAL A 23 6.39 10.98 15.35
C VAL A 23 7.16 12.28 15.11
N ASN A 24 7.18 13.16 16.11
CA ASN A 24 7.81 14.49 16.02
C ASN A 24 8.48 14.85 17.35
N ASN A 25 9.41 15.81 17.30
CA ASN A 25 10.13 16.30 18.47
C ASN A 25 9.45 17.47 19.21
N ILE A 26 8.27 17.93 18.75
CA ILE A 26 7.56 19.09 19.30
C ILE A 26 6.35 18.70 20.17
N GLY A 27 6.21 17.42 20.50
CA GLY A 27 5.17 16.92 21.42
C GLY A 27 3.77 16.77 20.81
N LEU A 28 3.62 16.88 19.48
CA LEU A 28 2.34 16.57 18.83
C LEU A 28 2.04 15.07 18.90
N LYS A 29 0.75 14.72 18.93
CA LYS A 29 0.30 13.33 19.02
C LYS A 29 0.82 12.50 17.83
N PRO A 30 1.42 11.31 18.07
CA PRO A 30 1.81 10.41 17.00
C PRO A 30 0.64 9.98 16.12
N ILE A 31 0.90 9.82 14.82
CA ILE A 31 -0.08 9.30 13.85
C ILE A 31 0.31 7.87 13.49
N ILE A 32 -0.65 6.94 13.59
CA ILE A 32 -0.48 5.56 13.12
C ILE A 32 -1.50 5.30 12.02
N ILE A 33 -1.01 4.88 10.85
CA ILE A 33 -1.83 4.47 9.71
C ILE A 33 -1.83 2.95 9.66
N ASN A 34 -3.00 2.34 9.71
CA ASN A 34 -3.15 0.88 9.71
C ASN A 34 -2.95 0.30 8.30
N GLY A 35 -2.01 -0.64 8.14
CA GLY A 35 -1.71 -1.33 6.88
C GLY A 35 -2.39 -2.71 6.71
N LYS A 36 -3.07 -3.23 7.74
CA LYS A 36 -3.72 -4.57 7.71
C LYS A 36 -4.73 -4.71 6.58
N GLY A 37 -5.42 -3.63 6.22
CA GLY A 37 -6.33 -3.61 5.06
C GLY A 37 -5.61 -3.89 3.74
N LEU A 38 -4.47 -3.22 3.52
CA LEU A 38 -3.64 -3.39 2.33
C LEU A 38 -3.03 -4.80 2.27
N LYS A 39 -2.57 -5.32 3.43
CA LYS A 39 -2.12 -6.72 3.59
C LYS A 39 -3.20 -7.72 3.18
N SER A 40 -4.46 -7.49 3.59
CA SER A 40 -5.59 -8.34 3.22
C SER A 40 -5.87 -8.33 1.72
N ILE A 41 -5.83 -7.15 1.09
CA ILE A 41 -5.99 -6.99 -0.36
C ILE A 41 -4.88 -7.74 -1.10
N ASN A 42 -3.63 -7.64 -0.64
CA ASN A 42 -2.50 -8.32 -1.28
C ASN A 42 -2.61 -9.86 -1.14
N ARG A 43 -3.06 -10.37 0.02
CA ARG A 43 -3.33 -11.80 0.20
C ARG A 43 -4.42 -12.31 -0.76
N TYR A 44 -5.54 -11.59 -0.86
CA TYR A 44 -6.61 -11.95 -1.80
C TYR A 44 -6.11 -11.98 -3.24
N TYR A 45 -5.35 -10.95 -3.63
CA TYR A 45 -4.75 -10.85 -4.95
C TYR A 45 -3.85 -12.06 -5.26
N ASN A 46 -2.88 -12.37 -4.40
CA ASN A 46 -1.96 -13.49 -4.59
C ASN A 46 -2.69 -14.82 -4.69
N LYS A 47 -3.67 -15.06 -3.82
CA LYS A 47 -4.49 -16.29 -3.85
C LYS A 47 -5.24 -16.43 -5.18
N LYS A 48 -5.88 -15.37 -5.66
CA LYS A 48 -6.63 -15.40 -6.92
C LYS A 48 -5.72 -15.47 -8.14
N LEU A 49 -4.58 -14.79 -8.13
CA LEU A 49 -3.61 -14.82 -9.22
C LEU A 49 -3.05 -16.23 -9.42
N SER A 50 -2.62 -16.89 -8.34
CA SER A 50 -2.10 -18.26 -8.39
C SER A 50 -3.14 -19.23 -8.97
N TYR A 51 -4.38 -19.14 -8.49
CA TYR A 51 -5.48 -19.97 -8.98
C TYR A 51 -5.74 -19.78 -10.48
N TYR A 52 -5.80 -18.52 -10.96
CA TYR A 52 -6.03 -18.27 -12.38
C TYR A 52 -4.83 -18.66 -13.25
N LYS A 53 -3.60 -18.49 -12.75
CA LYS A 53 -2.39 -18.89 -13.47
C LYS A 53 -2.33 -20.39 -13.69
N GLU A 54 -2.63 -21.18 -12.65
CA GLU A 54 -2.71 -22.64 -12.75
C GLU A 54 -3.72 -23.09 -13.82
N ILE A 55 -4.93 -22.53 -13.78
CA ILE A 55 -5.98 -22.85 -14.75
C ILE A 55 -5.58 -22.46 -16.17
N ALA A 56 -5.03 -21.26 -16.35
CA ALA A 56 -4.61 -20.77 -17.67
C ALA A 56 -3.52 -21.66 -18.27
N LYS A 57 -2.57 -22.10 -17.44
CA LYS A 57 -1.49 -22.99 -17.88
C LYS A 57 -2.03 -24.38 -18.24
N ARG A 58 -2.89 -24.95 -17.39
CA ARG A 58 -3.45 -26.29 -17.61
C ARG A 58 -4.38 -26.36 -18.81
N MET A 59 -5.26 -25.38 -18.99
CA MET A 59 -6.31 -25.44 -20.02
C MET A 59 -5.84 -24.91 -21.38
N ASN A 60 -4.99 -23.89 -21.38
CA ASN A 60 -4.66 -23.14 -22.59
C ASN A 60 -3.14 -23.01 -22.83
N ASN A 61 -2.30 -23.61 -21.98
CA ASN A 61 -0.84 -23.41 -21.96
C ASN A 61 -0.42 -21.93 -21.87
N LEU A 62 -1.27 -21.08 -21.29
CA LEU A 62 -1.02 -19.64 -21.14
C LEU A 62 -0.52 -19.32 -19.73
N ASP A 63 0.46 -18.44 -19.63
CA ASP A 63 0.98 -17.96 -18.34
C ASP A 63 0.24 -16.73 -17.80
N TYR A 64 -0.56 -16.07 -18.65
CA TYR A 64 -1.28 -14.86 -18.30
C TYR A 64 -2.58 -14.70 -19.10
N THR A 65 -3.57 -14.01 -18.52
CA THR A 65 -4.88 -13.79 -19.14
C THR A 65 -5.44 -12.39 -18.87
N ASN A 66 -6.38 -11.93 -19.69
CA ASN A 66 -7.10 -10.67 -19.46
C ASN A 66 -7.81 -10.62 -18.10
N ARG A 67 -8.27 -11.77 -17.58
CA ARG A 67 -8.85 -11.86 -16.24
C ARG A 67 -7.83 -11.55 -15.14
N MET A 68 -6.61 -12.05 -15.28
CA MET A 68 -5.50 -11.74 -14.38
C MET A 68 -5.11 -10.26 -14.47
N ASN A 69 -5.12 -9.68 -15.69
CA ASN A 69 -4.88 -8.25 -15.88
C ASN A 69 -5.89 -7.38 -15.12
N ARG A 70 -7.19 -7.66 -15.27
CA ARG A 70 -8.26 -6.95 -14.54
C ARG A 70 -8.10 -7.08 -13.02
N LEU A 71 -7.68 -8.25 -12.53
CA LEU A 71 -7.39 -8.48 -11.11
C LEU A 71 -6.22 -7.60 -10.62
N THR A 72 -5.14 -7.51 -11.41
CA THR A 72 -3.98 -6.66 -11.11
C THR A 72 -4.34 -5.18 -11.10
N ILE A 73 -5.07 -4.69 -12.11
CA ILE A 73 -5.56 -3.30 -12.18
C ILE A 73 -6.41 -2.97 -10.95
N LYS A 74 -7.37 -3.84 -10.59
CA LYS A 74 -8.22 -3.63 -9.41
C LYS A 74 -7.42 -3.55 -8.12
N ARG A 75 -6.39 -4.39 -7.96
CA ARG A 75 -5.49 -4.36 -6.81
C ARG A 75 -4.67 -3.07 -6.77
N ASN A 76 -4.13 -2.64 -7.91
CA ASN A 76 -3.32 -1.42 -7.99
C ASN A 76 -4.15 -0.17 -7.67
N ASN A 77 -5.37 -0.06 -8.19
CA ASN A 77 -6.25 1.08 -7.89
C ASN A 77 -6.54 1.20 -6.40
N LYS A 78 -6.76 0.08 -5.70
CA LYS A 78 -6.97 0.08 -4.25
C LYS A 78 -5.73 0.51 -3.47
N ILE A 79 -4.54 0.08 -3.91
CA ILE A 79 -3.28 0.47 -3.27
C ILE A 79 -3.02 1.97 -3.47
N ILE A 80 -3.21 2.49 -4.68
CA ILE A 80 -3.03 3.90 -5.01
C ILE A 80 -3.97 4.78 -4.18
N ASP A 81 -5.26 4.43 -4.12
CA ASP A 81 -6.26 5.13 -3.31
C ASP A 81 -5.87 5.17 -1.82
N PHE A 82 -5.43 4.03 -1.28
CA PHE A 82 -4.97 3.97 0.11
C PHE A 82 -3.75 4.87 0.35
N ILE A 83 -2.75 4.84 -0.54
CA ILE A 83 -1.54 5.67 -0.41
C ILE A 83 -1.91 7.16 -0.44
N HIS A 84 -2.81 7.57 -1.33
CA HIS A 84 -3.26 8.98 -1.42
C HIS A 84 -3.99 9.43 -0.15
N LYS A 85 -4.84 8.57 0.41
CA LYS A 85 -5.53 8.86 1.68
C LYS A 85 -4.55 8.89 2.86
N ALA A 86 -3.56 8.01 2.85
CA ALA A 86 -2.53 7.96 3.89
C ALA A 86 -1.65 9.21 3.87
N SER A 87 -1.15 9.62 2.70
CA SER A 87 -0.33 10.82 2.56
C SER A 87 -1.12 12.07 2.92
N LYS A 88 -2.38 12.19 2.48
CA LYS A 88 -3.26 13.30 2.89
C LYS A 88 -3.38 13.38 4.41
N LYS A 89 -3.60 12.25 5.09
CA LYS A 89 -3.69 12.19 6.56
C LYS A 89 -2.39 12.57 7.30
N ILE A 90 -1.24 12.52 6.63
CA ILE A 90 0.05 12.95 7.22
C ILE A 90 0.22 14.47 7.09
N ILE A 91 -0.33 15.06 6.02
CA ILE A 91 -0.26 16.49 5.73
C ILE A 91 -1.35 17.28 6.49
N ASP A 92 -2.55 16.72 6.61
CA ASP A 92 -3.68 17.26 7.38
C ASP A 92 -3.40 17.25 8.89
#